data_AF-A0A382PCB5-F1
#
_entry.id   AF-A0A382PCB5-F1
#
_cell.length_a   1.000
_cell.length_b   1.000
_cell.length_c   1.000
_cell.angle_alpha   90.00
_cell.angle_beta   90.00
_cell.angle_gamma   90.00
#
_symmetry.space_group_name_H-M   'P 1'
#
loop_
_entity.id
_entity.type
_entity.pdbx_description
1 polymer ?
#
loop_
_entity_poly.entity_id
_entity_poly.type
_entity_poly.pdbx_seq_one_letter_code
_entity_poly.pdbx_strand_id
1 'polypeptide(L)'
;MPEFISIFFLELYKNDPKWNFIFFYDSVQADRVIEGFWMTLELAVICVILSVVIGVVGAWMQNQPNRLLRWLVQGYIQFFRNTPPLIQLLFFYFALGQFTPTYSPDGWLEIPIISNVGWA
;
A
#
# COMPACT_ATOMS: atom_id res chain seq x y z
N MET A 1 -15.62 -15.45 18.49
CA MET A 1 -16.82 -15.54 17.62
C MET A 1 -17.81 -16.53 18.24
N PRO A 2 -19.13 -16.38 18.07
CA PRO A 2 -20.10 -17.35 18.58
C PRO A 2 -19.86 -18.76 18.02
N GLU A 3 -19.92 -19.76 18.89
CA GLU A 3 -19.57 -21.16 18.59
C GLU A 3 -20.45 -21.78 17.49
N PHE A 4 -21.74 -21.44 17.48
CA PHE A 4 -22.67 -21.87 16.43
C PHE A 4 -22.22 -21.44 15.02
N ILE A 5 -21.67 -20.23 14.88
CA ILE A 5 -21.22 -19.71 13.59
C ILE A 5 -19.99 -20.47 13.11
N SER A 6 -19.01 -20.68 14.00
CA SER A 6 -17.80 -21.43 13.66
C SER A 6 -18.11 -22.87 13.26
N ILE A 7 -19.03 -23.53 13.96
CA ILE A 7 -19.45 -24.90 13.65
C ILE A 7 -20.18 -24.94 12.30
N PHE A 8 -21.12 -24.02 12.05
CA PHE A 8 -21.83 -23.93 10.79
C PHE A 8 -20.86 -23.81 9.59
N PHE A 9 -19.89 -22.90 9.65
CA PHE A 9 -18.92 -22.72 8.55
C PHE A 9 -17.93 -23.87 8.43
N LEU A 10 -17.58 -24.54 9.54
CA LEU A 10 -16.78 -25.75 9.52
C LEU A 10 -17.52 -26.92 8.85
N GLU A 11 -18.81 -27.08 9.14
CA GLU A 11 -19.67 -28.08 8.51
C GLU A 11 -19.89 -27.77 7.02
N LEU A 12 -20.10 -26.51 6.67
CA LEU A 12 -20.20 -26.08 5.28
C LEU A 12 -18.95 -26.46 4.48
N TYR A 13 -17.75 -26.18 5.03
CA TYR A 13 -16.49 -26.57 4.41
C TYR A 13 -16.36 -28.10 4.25
N LYS A 14 -16.79 -28.88 5.25
CA LYS A 14 -16.73 -30.35 5.20
C LYS A 14 -17.71 -30.95 4.18
N ASN A 15 -18.91 -30.39 4.05
CA ASN A 15 -19.95 -30.87 3.14
C ASN A 15 -19.69 -30.41 1.70
N ASP A 16 -19.26 -29.16 1.53
CA ASP A 16 -19.01 -28.53 0.22
C ASP A 16 -17.68 -27.75 0.24
N PRO A 17 -16.53 -28.42 -0.01
CA PRO A 17 -15.21 -27.81 0.09
C PRO A 17 -14.97 -26.59 -0.82
N LYS A 18 -15.83 -26.38 -1.82
CA LYS A 18 -15.79 -25.19 -2.70
C LYS A 18 -15.99 -23.89 -1.91
N TRP A 19 -16.74 -23.95 -0.82
CA TRP A 19 -17.06 -22.78 0.01
C TRP A 19 -16.27 -22.85 1.32
N ASN A 20 -15.01 -22.40 1.26
CA ASN A 20 -14.13 -22.39 2.41
C ASN A 20 -14.00 -20.98 3.01
N PHE A 21 -14.67 -20.74 4.13
CA PHE A 21 -14.58 -19.51 4.90
C PHE A 21 -13.74 -19.71 6.17
N ILE A 22 -12.45 -19.93 5.97
CA ILE A 22 -11.51 -20.33 7.02
C ILE A 22 -11.47 -19.40 8.23
N PHE A 23 -11.69 -18.10 8.03
CA PHE A 23 -11.67 -17.10 9.10
C PHE A 23 -12.82 -17.24 10.12
N PHE A 24 -13.89 -17.97 9.82
CA PHE A 24 -15.00 -18.17 10.77
C PHE A 24 -14.73 -19.30 11.77
N TYR A 25 -13.81 -20.22 11.48
CA TYR A 25 -13.53 -21.39 12.32
C TYR A 25 -12.07 -21.57 12.71
N ASP A 26 -11.13 -20.92 12.02
CA ASP A 26 -9.70 -20.90 12.34
C ASP A 26 -9.34 -19.55 13.00
N SER A 27 -8.91 -19.60 14.26
CA SER A 27 -8.55 -18.41 15.02
C SER A 27 -7.35 -17.67 14.43
N VAL A 28 -6.36 -18.39 13.89
CA VAL A 28 -5.15 -17.78 13.31
C VAL A 28 -5.51 -16.95 12.08
N GLN A 29 -6.42 -17.47 11.25
CA GLN A 29 -6.86 -16.76 10.05
C GLN A 29 -7.79 -15.59 10.40
N ALA A 30 -8.63 -15.74 11.42
CA ALA A 30 -9.43 -14.63 11.93
C ALA A 30 -8.54 -13.47 12.41
N ASP A 31 -7.50 -13.77 13.19
CA ASP A 31 -6.55 -12.78 13.71
C ASP A 31 -5.82 -12.05 12.57
N ARG A 32 -5.36 -12.78 11.54
CA ARG A 32 -4.72 -12.18 10.36
C ARG A 32 -5.63 -11.24 9.58
N VAL A 33 -6.92 -11.57 9.46
CA VAL A 33 -7.89 -10.68 8.79
C VAL A 33 -8.11 -9.41 9.60
N ILE A 34 -8.18 -9.52 10.93
CA ILE A 34 -8.32 -8.35 11.82
C ILE A 34 -7.07 -7.47 11.77
N GLU A 35 -5.89 -8.08 11.79
CA GLU A 35 -4.60 -7.38 11.64
C GLU A 35 -4.52 -6.66 10.29
N GLY A 36 -4.84 -7.35 9.19
CA GLY A 36 -4.88 -6.74 7.85
C GLY A 36 -5.91 -5.62 7.72
N PHE A 37 -7.05 -5.74 8.39
CA PHE A 37 -8.06 -4.68 8.47
C PHE A 37 -7.49 -3.44 9.16
N TRP A 38 -6.83 -3.62 10.30
CA TRP A 38 -6.23 -2.50 11.03
C TRP A 38 -5.11 -1.83 10.22
N MET A 39 -4.24 -2.62 9.58
CA MET A 39 -3.21 -2.12 8.68
C MET A 39 -3.79 -1.30 7.53
N THR A 40 -4.91 -1.75 6.93
CA THR A 40 -5.59 -1.00 5.86
C THR A 40 -6.11 0.34 6.37
N LEU A 41 -6.69 0.35 7.57
CA LEU A 41 -7.23 1.56 8.18
C LEU A 41 -6.12 2.56 8.53
N GLU A 42 -5.05 2.10 9.16
CA GLU A 42 -3.88 2.90 9.49
C GLU A 42 -3.29 3.54 8.23
N LEU A 43 -3.04 2.73 7.20
CA LEU A 43 -2.48 3.19 5.94
C LEU A 43 -3.41 4.21 5.25
N ALA A 44 -4.72 3.96 5.24
CA ALA A 44 -5.70 4.88 4.67
C ALA A 44 -5.69 6.25 5.38
N VAL A 45 -5.66 6.26 6.72
CA VAL A 45 -5.61 7.50 7.51
C VAL A 45 -4.33 8.29 7.21
N ILE A 46 -3.17 7.63 7.23
CA ILE A 46 -1.89 8.27 6.92
C ILE A 46 -1.89 8.84 5.49
N CYS A 47 -2.33 8.05 4.51
CA CYS A 47 -2.41 8.49 3.11
C CYS A 47 -3.32 9.70 2.94
N VAL A 48 -4.49 9.73 3.58
CA VAL A 48 -5.42 10.87 3.50
C VAL A 48 -4.80 12.12 4.10
N ILE A 49 -4.20 12.03 5.30
CA ILE A 49 -3.56 13.18 5.95
C ILE A 49 -2.45 13.74 5.07
N LEU A 50 -1.55 12.90 4.57
CA LEU A 50 -0.45 13.32 3.69
C LEU A 50 -0.99 13.92 2.37
N SER A 51 -2.01 13.31 1.78
CA SER A 51 -2.63 13.81 0.54
C SER A 51 -3.25 15.19 0.72
N VAL A 52 -3.92 15.43 1.86
CA VAL A 52 -4.47 16.75 2.18
C VAL A 52 -3.37 17.78 2.36
N VAL A 53 -2.30 17.46 3.09
CA VAL A 53 -1.16 18.37 3.28
C VAL A 53 -0.53 18.74 1.94
N ILE A 54 -0.22 17.73 1.10
CA ILE A 54 0.35 17.95 -0.23
C ILE A 54 -0.61 18.76 -1.11
N GLY A 55 -1.91 18.45 -1.07
CA GLY A 55 -2.94 19.15 -1.82
C GLY A 55 -3.08 20.62 -1.44
N VAL A 56 -3.09 20.93 -0.14
CA VAL A 56 -3.16 22.31 0.38
C VAL A 56 -1.91 23.09 0.02
N VAL A 57 -0.72 22.51 0.20
CA VAL A 57 0.56 23.14 -0.18
C VAL A 57 0.59 23.40 -1.69
N GLY A 58 0.19 22.41 -2.50
CA GLY A 58 0.11 22.56 -3.95
C GLY A 58 -0.89 23.64 -4.40
N ALA A 59 -2.05 23.73 -3.76
CA ALA A 59 -3.03 24.77 -4.03
C ALA A 59 -2.49 26.17 -3.66
N TRP A 60 -1.80 26.29 -2.54
CA TRP A 60 -1.16 27.54 -2.12
C TRP A 60 -0.06 27.99 -3.10
N MET A 61 0.79 27.05 -3.53
CA MET A 61 1.85 27.30 -4.52
C MET A 61 1.30 27.73 -5.88
N GLN A 62 0.10 27.27 -6.25
CA GLN A 62 -0.56 27.69 -7.50
C GLN A 62 -1.00 29.16 -7.50
N ASN A 63 -1.24 29.75 -6.32
CA ASN A 63 -1.61 31.16 -6.20
C ASN A 63 -0.39 32.11 -6.19
N GLN A 64 0.83 31.58 -6.18
CA GLN A 64 2.04 32.40 -6.15
C GLN A 64 2.32 33.06 -7.53
N PRO A 65 2.87 34.29 -7.54
CA PRO A 65 3.20 34.99 -8.79
C PRO A 65 4.30 34.28 -9.61
N ASN A 66 5.09 33.42 -8.98
CA ASN A 66 6.15 32.66 -9.66
C ASN A 66 5.56 31.66 -10.68
N ARG A 67 5.87 31.88 -11.97
CA ARG A 67 5.39 31.02 -13.07
C ARG A 67 6.02 29.63 -13.04
N LEU A 68 7.28 29.52 -12.63
CA LEU A 68 7.98 28.23 -12.56
C LEU A 68 7.33 27.33 -11.49
N LEU A 69 7.01 27.90 -10.33
CA LEU A 69 6.39 27.18 -9.22
C LEU A 69 5.02 26.61 -9.61
N ARG A 70 4.20 27.43 -10.28
CA ARG A 70 2.91 27.01 -10.85
C ARG A 70 3.07 25.86 -11.85
N TRP A 71 4.04 25.98 -12.75
CA TRP A 71 4.28 24.96 -13.77
C TRP A 71 4.73 23.63 -13.16
N LEU A 72 5.61 23.66 -12.15
CA LEU A 72 6.04 22.44 -11.44
C LEU A 72 4.87 21.74 -10.74
N VAL A 73 4.00 22.49 -10.05
CA VAL A 73 2.83 21.92 -9.38
C VAL A 73 1.83 21.36 -10.40
N GLN A 74 1.59 22.07 -11.51
CA GLN A 74 0.72 21.58 -12.58
C GLN A 74 1.28 20.31 -13.22
N GLY A 75 2.59 20.26 -13.47
CA GLY A 75 3.28 19.07 -13.99
C GLY A 75 3.13 17.87 -13.05
N TYR A 76 3.35 18.07 -11.76
CA TYR A 76 3.10 17.06 -10.72
C TYR A 76 1.65 16.55 -10.78
N ILE A 77 0.67 17.44 -10.72
CA ILE A 77 -0.75 17.07 -10.75
C ILE A 77 -1.10 16.31 -12.03
N GLN A 78 -0.66 16.79 -13.19
CA GLN A 78 -0.93 16.12 -14.48
C GLN A 78 -0.27 14.74 -14.54
N PHE A 79 0.97 14.59 -14.11
CA PHE A 79 1.66 13.30 -14.14
C PHE A 79 0.94 12.26 -13.27
N PHE A 80 0.63 12.62 -12.02
CA PHE A 80 0.02 11.68 -11.08
C PHE A 80 -1.46 11.40 -11.37
N ARG A 81 -2.21 12.33 -11.98
CA ARG A 81 -3.61 12.12 -12.38
C ARG A 81 -3.77 11.38 -13.71
N ASN A 82 -2.81 11.49 -14.62
CA ASN A 82 -2.87 10.85 -15.94
C ASN A 82 -2.17 9.48 -16.01
N THR A 83 -1.43 9.09 -14.96
CA THR A 83 -0.77 7.79 -14.90
C THR A 83 -1.60 6.81 -14.06
N PRO A 84 -1.87 5.58 -14.54
CA PRO A 84 -2.59 4.58 -13.76
C PRO A 84 -1.90 4.31 -12.41
N PRO A 85 -2.65 4.28 -11.29
CA PRO A 85 -2.07 4.09 -9.96
C PRO A 85 -1.37 2.73 -9.82
N LEU A 86 -1.87 1.69 -10.50
CA LEU A 86 -1.22 0.38 -10.53
C LEU A 86 0.19 0.46 -11.12
N ILE A 87 0.39 1.25 -12.17
CA ILE A 87 1.72 1.44 -12.79
C ILE A 87 2.65 2.18 -11.82
N GLN A 88 2.14 3.18 -11.11
CA GLN A 88 2.92 3.88 -10.08
C GLN A 88 3.37 2.91 -8.99
N LEU A 89 2.45 2.08 -8.46
CA LEU A 89 2.77 1.06 -7.46
C LEU A 89 3.78 0.03 -7.98
N LEU A 90 3.60 -0.47 -9.19
CA LEU A 90 4.55 -1.37 -9.85
C LEU A 90 5.94 -0.73 -10.00
N PHE A 91 6.00 0.55 -10.36
CA PHE A 91 7.27 1.28 -10.43
C PHE A 91 7.95 1.36 -9.06
N PHE A 92 7.21 1.78 -8.02
CA PHE A 92 7.77 1.88 -6.67
C PHE A 92 8.19 0.52 -6.09
N TYR A 93 7.45 -0.54 -6.40
CA TYR A 93 7.75 -1.89 -5.95
C TYR A 93 8.92 -2.51 -6.74
N PHE A 94 8.89 -2.51 -8.08
CA PHE A 94 9.86 -3.27 -8.89
C PHE A 94 11.01 -2.44 -9.46
N ALA A 95 10.77 -1.17 -9.81
CA ALA A 95 11.72 -0.38 -10.57
C ALA A 95 12.55 0.59 -9.72
N LEU A 96 11.97 1.15 -8.63
CA LEU A 96 12.61 2.20 -7.82
C LEU A 96 14.03 1.81 -7.37
N GLY A 97 14.21 0.58 -6.90
CA GLY A 97 15.51 0.12 -6.39
C GLY A 97 16.66 0.24 -7.39
N GLN A 98 16.38 0.08 -8.69
CA GLN A 98 17.39 0.21 -9.76
C GLN A 98 17.91 1.64 -9.92
N PHE A 99 17.17 2.63 -9.42
CA PHE A 99 17.56 4.05 -9.45
C PHE A 99 18.17 4.52 -8.13
N THR A 100 18.20 3.67 -7.10
CA THR A 100 18.82 4.01 -5.81
C THR A 100 20.27 3.53 -5.74
N PRO A 101 21.14 4.22 -4.99
CA PRO A 101 22.49 3.73 -4.77
C PRO A 101 22.48 2.32 -4.17
N THR A 102 23.48 1.52 -4.52
CA THR A 102 23.70 0.20 -3.93
C THR A 102 24.67 0.29 -2.77
N TYR A 103 24.54 -0.64 -1.83
CA TYR A 103 25.52 -0.87 -0.77
C TYR A 103 25.80 -2.36 -0.65
N SER A 104 26.96 -2.70 -0.10
CA SER A 104 27.34 -4.10 0.13
C SER A 104 27.44 -4.37 1.63
N PRO A 105 26.47 -5.08 2.24
CA PRO A 105 26.51 -5.44 3.66
C PRO A 105 27.66 -6.38 4.02
N ASP A 106 28.04 -7.27 3.10
CA ASP A 106 28.95 -8.39 3.31
C ASP A 106 30.20 -8.34 2.41
N GLY A 107 30.29 -7.35 1.52
CA GLY A 107 31.39 -7.17 0.57
C GLY A 107 31.25 -8.00 -0.72
N TRP A 108 30.20 -8.78 -0.87
CA TRP A 108 30.00 -9.69 -2.02
C TRP A 108 28.71 -9.42 -2.78
N LEU A 109 27.64 -9.06 -2.08
CA LEU A 109 26.35 -8.73 -2.69
C LEU A 109 26.14 -7.23 -2.66
N GLU A 110 25.82 -6.65 -3.81
CA GLU A 110 25.32 -5.28 -3.91
C GLU A 110 23.80 -5.30 -3.88
N ILE A 111 23.21 -4.64 -2.89
CA ILE A 111 21.77 -4.48 -2.78
C ILE A 111 21.40 -3.00 -2.84
N PRO A 112 20.29 -2.65 -3.53
CA PRO A 112 19.82 -1.28 -3.54
C PRO A 112 19.36 -0.88 -2.14
N ILE A 113 19.63 0.37 -1.76
CA ILE A 113 19.24 0.92 -0.45
C ILE A 113 17.72 0.80 -0.25
N ILE A 114 16.95 0.96 -1.33
CA ILE A 114 15.51 0.73 -1.32
C ILE A 114 15.22 -0.48 -2.20
N SER A 115 14.96 -1.63 -1.56
CA SER A 115 14.60 -2.89 -2.24
C SER A 115 13.19 -3.32 -1.83
N ASN A 116 12.45 -4.01 -2.71
CA ASN A 116 11.13 -4.53 -2.36
C ASN A 116 11.13 -5.69 -1.37
N VAL A 117 12.24 -6.41 -1.26
CA VAL A 117 12.38 -7.54 -0.33
C VAL A 117 12.60 -7.12 1.11
N GLY A 118 13.04 -5.88 1.36
CA GLY A 118 13.30 -5.39 2.72
C GLY A 118 12.05 -5.05 3.53
N TRP A 119 10.90 -4.90 2.88
CA TRP A 119 9.63 -4.47 3.49
C TRP A 119 8.41 -5.29 3.06
N ALA A 120 8.60 -6.35 2.29
CA ALA A 120 7.58 -7.33 1.92
C ALA A 120 7.74 -8.61 2.75
#